data_AF-A0A3D2X2J0-F1
#
_entry.id   AF-A0A3D2X2J0-F1
#
_cell.length_a   1.000
_cell.length_b   1.000
_cell.length_c   1.000
_cell.angle_alpha   90.00
_cell.angle_beta   90.00
_cell.angle_gamma   90.00
#
_symmetry.space_group_name_H-M   'P 1'
#
loop_
_entity.id
_entity.type
_entity.pdbx_description
1 polymer ?
#
loop_
_entity_poly.entity_id
_entity_poly.type
_entity_poly.pdbx_seq_one_letter_code
_entity_poly.pdbx_strand_id
1 'polypeptide(L)'
;MNTNETKMERKKINHEIHLVSNYRALLIAKHIGTLLLILYFVPAAITGFDESPALYILLLHNILPAMFYLLFTNNSKSHTKNPRILKPSAYDEVKEEPKKTHTLSFIFAKEMEADTPMLPQLKKKYQYSRLKYQSNSISFLLTCFFLYLWQQQDLIQNGFYLYQYAPVVILAVIVLTRFICIIFYECYIHYSLRFGGV
;
A
#
# COMPACT_ATOMS: atom_id res chain seq x y z
N MET A 1 20.21 -13.75 -29.06
CA MET A 1 19.40 -13.26 -27.92
C MET A 1 17.93 -13.34 -28.31
N ASN A 2 17.13 -14.13 -27.60
CA ASN A 2 15.79 -14.54 -28.02
C ASN A 2 14.79 -13.39 -27.86
N THR A 3 14.04 -13.04 -28.91
CA THR A 3 13.09 -11.92 -28.90
C THR A 3 12.00 -12.07 -27.82
N ASN A 4 11.66 -13.30 -27.46
CA ASN A 4 10.68 -13.60 -26.41
C ASN A 4 11.22 -13.32 -24.99
N GLU A 5 12.50 -13.56 -24.74
CA GLU A 5 13.15 -13.28 -23.45
C GLU A 5 13.18 -11.76 -23.20
N THR A 6 13.57 -10.98 -24.21
CA THR A 6 13.60 -9.50 -24.10
C THR A 6 12.22 -8.87 -23.87
N LYS A 7 11.15 -9.53 -24.33
CA LYS A 7 9.76 -9.06 -24.12
C LYS A 7 9.29 -9.38 -22.70
N MET A 8 9.71 -10.53 -22.16
CA MET A 8 9.40 -10.92 -20.79
C MET A 8 10.14 -10.05 -19.77
N GLU A 9 11.43 -9.77 -20.00
CA GLU A 9 12.23 -8.89 -19.15
C GLU A 9 11.67 -7.46 -19.13
N ARG A 10 11.33 -6.89 -20.29
CA ARG A 10 10.69 -5.56 -20.35
C ARG A 10 9.37 -5.50 -19.59
N LYS A 11 8.55 -6.54 -19.66
CA LYS A 11 7.30 -6.62 -18.88
C LYS A 11 7.57 -6.63 -17.38
N LYS A 12 8.58 -7.39 -16.91
CA LYS A 12 8.97 -7.43 -15.49
C LYS A 12 9.49 -6.07 -15.01
N ILE A 13 10.35 -5.42 -15.81
CA ILE A 13 10.88 -4.09 -15.49
C ILE A 13 9.75 -3.06 -15.38
N ASN A 14 8.83 -3.02 -16.36
CA ASN A 14 7.68 -2.12 -16.31
C ASN A 14 6.78 -2.40 -15.10
N HIS A 15 6.61 -3.67 -14.74
CA HIS A 15 5.85 -4.05 -13.55
C HIS A 15 6.50 -3.54 -12.25
N GLU A 16 7.82 -3.68 -12.11
CA GLU A 16 8.55 -3.13 -10.95
C GLU A 16 8.46 -1.60 -10.89
N ILE A 17 8.60 -0.90 -12.01
CA ILE A 17 8.45 0.56 -12.10
C ILE A 17 7.06 0.98 -11.62
N HIS A 18 6.02 0.31 -12.13
CA HIS A 18 4.65 0.58 -11.75
C HIS A 18 4.40 0.35 -10.25
N LEU A 19 4.96 -0.73 -9.67
CA LEU A 19 4.86 -0.99 -8.22
C LEU A 19 5.52 0.11 -7.37
N VAL A 20 6.73 0.54 -7.74
CA VAL A 20 7.46 1.59 -7.01
C VAL A 20 6.75 2.94 -7.15
N SER A 21 6.27 3.27 -8.35
CA SER A 21 5.49 4.47 -8.62
C SER A 21 4.23 4.50 -7.75
N ASN A 22 3.46 3.42 -7.75
CA ASN A 22 2.23 3.31 -6.97
C ASN A 22 2.50 3.42 -5.46
N TYR A 23 3.59 2.82 -4.95
CA TYR A 23 3.99 2.99 -3.56
C TYR A 23 4.31 4.46 -3.20
N ARG A 24 5.03 5.18 -4.08
CA ARG A 24 5.36 6.58 -3.84
C ARG A 24 4.15 7.50 -3.94
N ALA A 25 3.30 7.30 -4.93
CA ALA A 25 2.04 8.00 -5.07
C ALA A 25 1.13 7.80 -3.85
N LEU A 26 1.08 6.57 -3.32
CA LEU A 26 0.33 6.25 -2.11
C LEU A 26 0.85 7.02 -0.88
N LEU A 27 2.17 7.09 -0.70
CA LEU A 27 2.76 7.86 0.41
C LEU A 27 2.46 9.35 0.30
N ILE A 28 2.51 9.92 -0.90
CA ILE A 28 2.22 11.34 -1.11
C ILE A 28 0.75 11.65 -0.86
N ALA A 29 -0.14 10.82 -1.42
CA ALA A 29 -1.58 10.92 -1.18
C ALA A 29 -1.92 10.84 0.32
N LYS A 30 -1.21 9.98 1.07
CA LYS A 30 -1.31 9.90 2.53
C LYS A 30 -0.95 11.24 3.20
N HIS A 31 0.18 11.84 2.85
CA HIS A 31 0.61 13.11 3.46
C HIS A 31 -0.36 14.25 3.13
N ILE A 32 -0.83 14.32 1.88
CA ILE A 32 -1.84 15.29 1.46
C ILE A 32 -3.16 15.07 2.21
N GLY A 33 -3.59 13.82 2.37
CA GLY A 33 -4.77 13.49 3.16
C GLY A 33 -4.67 13.93 4.62
N THR A 34 -3.52 13.69 5.27
CA THR A 34 -3.26 14.19 6.62
C THR A 34 -3.32 15.72 6.68
N LEU A 35 -2.69 16.42 5.73
CA LEU A 35 -2.70 17.89 5.69
C LEU A 35 -4.12 18.43 5.52
N LEU A 36 -4.92 17.84 4.63
CA LEU A 36 -6.32 18.23 4.41
C LEU A 36 -7.19 18.00 5.65
N LEU A 37 -7.00 16.87 6.35
CA LEU A 37 -7.70 16.58 7.60
C LEU A 37 -7.33 17.56 8.71
N ILE A 38 -6.05 17.95 8.83
CA ILE A 38 -5.62 19.00 9.78
C ILE A 38 -6.24 20.35 9.41
N LEU A 39 -6.23 20.68 8.11
CA LEU A 39 -6.79 21.93 7.59
C LEU A 39 -8.30 22.02 7.83
N TYR A 40 -9.01 20.89 7.86
CA TYR A 40 -10.41 20.84 8.28
C TYR A 40 -10.57 20.93 9.81
N PHE A 41 -9.76 20.16 10.55
CA PHE A 41 -9.85 20.04 12.00
C PHE A 41 -9.64 21.38 12.72
N VAL A 42 -8.64 22.17 12.31
CA VAL A 42 -8.30 23.43 12.99
C VAL A 42 -9.45 24.45 12.94
N PRO A 43 -10.03 24.78 11.75
CA PRO A 43 -11.21 25.64 11.68
C PRO A 43 -12.44 25.06 12.38
N ALA A 44 -12.69 23.75 12.28
CA ALA A 44 -13.83 23.11 12.95
C ALA A 44 -13.75 23.28 14.48
N ALA A 45 -12.57 23.06 15.07
CA ALA A 45 -12.32 23.24 16.49
C ALA A 45 -12.51 24.70 16.96
N ILE A 46 -12.14 25.68 16.12
CA ILE A 46 -12.32 27.11 16.44
C ILE A 46 -13.79 27.53 16.34
N THR A 47 -14.52 26.99 15.35
CA THR A 47 -15.92 27.35 15.07
C THR A 47 -16.92 26.57 15.92
N GLY A 48 -16.47 25.57 16.68
CA GLY A 48 -17.32 24.72 17.52
C GLY A 48 -18.17 23.73 16.72
N PHE A 49 -17.77 23.42 15.48
CA PHE A 49 -18.38 22.38 14.66
C PHE A 49 -17.85 21.01 15.07
N ASP A 50 -18.66 19.96 14.91
CA ASP A 50 -18.27 18.58 15.23
C ASP A 50 -16.98 18.16 14.49
N GLU A 51 -15.85 18.23 15.21
CA GLU A 51 -14.50 17.97 14.73
C GLU A 51 -14.06 16.51 14.99
N SER A 52 -14.83 15.80 15.82
CA SER A 52 -14.57 14.43 16.24
C SER A 52 -14.32 13.45 15.08
N PRO A 53 -15.11 13.42 13.99
CA PRO A 53 -14.88 12.49 12.89
C PRO A 53 -13.52 12.71 12.21
N ALA A 54 -13.14 13.97 11.97
CA ALA A 54 -11.87 14.30 11.35
C ALA A 54 -10.68 13.89 12.23
N LEU A 55 -10.79 14.09 13.56
CA LEU A 55 -9.77 13.68 14.52
C LEU A 55 -9.59 12.15 14.52
N TYR A 56 -10.69 11.39 14.61
CA TYR A 56 -10.62 9.91 14.61
C TYR A 56 -10.02 9.37 13.32
N ILE A 57 -10.43 9.91 12.16
CA ILE A 57 -9.88 9.51 10.87
C ILE A 57 -8.38 9.85 10.80
N LEU A 58 -7.97 11.02 11.28
CA LEU A 58 -6.57 11.44 11.31
C LEU A 58 -5.70 10.51 12.19
N LEU A 59 -6.19 10.12 13.37
CA LEU A 59 -5.50 9.17 14.24
C LEU A 59 -5.40 7.79 13.58
N LEU A 60 -6.52 7.26 13.08
CA LEU A 60 -6.55 5.96 12.40
C LEU A 60 -5.60 5.95 11.20
N HIS A 61 -5.64 6.98 10.36
CA HIS A 61 -4.80 7.08 9.15
C HIS A 61 -3.30 7.03 9.45
N ASN A 62 -2.88 7.52 10.62
CA ASN A 62 -1.48 7.50 11.05
C ASN A 62 -1.08 6.22 11.79
N ILE A 63 -1.97 5.66 12.61
CA ILE A 63 -1.69 4.49 13.45
C ILE A 63 -1.86 3.17 12.69
N LEU A 64 -2.89 3.03 11.85
CA LEU A 64 -3.20 1.79 11.13
C LEU A 64 -2.01 1.22 10.33
N PRO A 65 -1.26 2.03 9.54
CA PRO A 65 -0.14 1.50 8.78
C PRO A 65 0.92 0.83 9.66
N ALA A 66 1.17 1.37 10.86
CA ALA A 66 2.12 0.78 11.81
C ALA A 66 1.57 -0.52 12.41
N MET A 67 0.28 -0.53 12.77
CA MET A 67 -0.40 -1.72 13.29
C MET A 67 -0.40 -2.87 12.29
N PHE A 68 -0.78 -2.60 11.03
CA PHE A 68 -0.72 -3.61 9.97
C PHE A 68 0.70 -4.09 9.69
N TYR A 69 1.68 -3.18 9.72
CA TYR A 69 3.08 -3.55 9.53
C TYR A 69 3.56 -4.54 10.60
N LEU A 70 3.22 -4.29 11.88
CA LEU A 70 3.53 -5.21 12.98
C LEU A 70 2.81 -6.54 12.82
N LEU A 71 1.52 -6.52 12.46
CA LEU A 71 0.71 -7.71 12.27
C LEU A 71 1.26 -8.61 11.14
N PHE A 72 1.59 -8.03 9.99
CA PHE A 72 2.18 -8.79 8.89
C PHE A 72 3.59 -9.28 9.19
N THR A 73 4.38 -8.50 9.94
CA THR A 73 5.72 -8.91 10.37
C THR A 73 5.65 -10.12 11.32
N ASN A 74 4.72 -10.13 12.27
CA ASN A 74 4.54 -11.25 13.20
C ASN A 74 4.06 -12.51 12.49
N ASN A 75 3.12 -12.38 11.54
CA ASN A 75 2.63 -13.51 10.74
C ASN A 75 3.69 -14.07 9.78
N SER A 76 4.62 -13.23 9.30
CA SER A 76 5.76 -13.71 8.50
C SER A 76 6.74 -14.53 9.34
N LYS A 77 7.02 -14.09 10.59
CA LYS A 77 7.93 -14.81 11.50
C LYS A 77 7.38 -16.14 12.00
N SER A 78 6.07 -16.31 12.11
CA SER A 78 5.46 -17.59 12.52
C SER A 78 5.62 -18.68 11.45
N HIS A 79 5.67 -18.31 10.17
CA HIS A 79 5.95 -19.24 9.07
C HIS A 79 7.44 -19.62 8.92
N THR A 80 8.37 -18.83 9.47
CA THR A 80 9.82 -19.13 9.41
C THR A 80 10.31 -20.04 10.54
N LYS A 81 9.47 -20.37 11.54
CA LYS A 81 9.82 -21.28 12.65
C LYS A 81 9.69 -22.77 12.30
N ASN A 82 10.20 -23.20 11.14
CA ASN A 82 10.53 -24.61 10.94
C ASN A 82 11.88 -24.77 10.22
N PRO A 83 13.00 -24.49 10.90
CA PRO A 83 14.28 -25.01 10.44
C PRO A 83 14.23 -26.53 10.67
N ARG A 84 13.78 -27.29 9.66
CA ARG A 84 14.03 -28.73 9.64
C ARG A 84 15.55 -28.91 9.58
N ILE A 85 16.13 -29.16 10.74
CA ILE A 85 17.42 -29.82 10.88
C ILE A 85 17.24 -31.19 10.23
N LEU A 86 17.63 -31.32 8.96
CA LEU A 86 17.82 -32.64 8.36
C LEU A 86 19.03 -33.27 9.02
N LYS A 87 18.79 -34.16 10.00
CA LYS A 87 19.72 -35.23 10.33
C LYS A 87 19.87 -36.14 9.11
N PRO A 88 21.09 -36.58 8.76
CA PRO A 88 21.27 -37.60 7.73
C PRO A 88 20.95 -38.96 8.33
N SER A 89 19.92 -39.63 7.83
CA SER A 89 19.79 -41.07 7.99
C SER A 89 18.90 -41.62 6.87
N ALA A 90 19.46 -42.59 6.16
CA ALA A 90 18.78 -43.47 5.22
C ALA A 90 17.50 -44.07 5.83
N TYR A 91 16.45 -44.16 5.02
CA TYR A 91 15.66 -45.35 4.66
C TYR A 91 14.37 -44.89 3.94
N ASP A 92 14.21 -45.37 2.71
CA ASP A 92 12.99 -45.76 1.98
C ASP A 92 11.76 -44.83 1.89
N GLU A 93 11.44 -44.53 0.62
CA GLU A 93 10.12 -44.46 -0.01
C GLU A 93 8.87 -44.33 0.89
N VAL A 94 8.12 -43.22 0.78
CA VAL A 94 6.69 -43.20 0.40
C VAL A 94 6.37 -41.83 -0.22
N LYS A 95 5.74 -41.88 -1.40
CA LYS A 95 5.19 -40.74 -2.15
C LYS A 95 3.92 -40.24 -1.45
N GLU A 96 3.95 -39.07 -0.82
CA GLU A 96 2.71 -38.36 -0.46
C GLU A 96 2.76 -36.93 -1.01
N GLU A 97 1.94 -36.67 -2.02
CA GLU A 97 1.65 -35.33 -2.51
C GLU A 97 0.99 -34.49 -1.40
N PRO A 98 1.52 -33.32 -1.02
CA PRO A 98 0.82 -32.48 -0.07
C PRO A 98 -0.39 -31.83 -0.75
N LYS A 99 -1.56 -32.29 -0.32
CA LYS A 99 -2.92 -31.78 -0.56
C LYS A 99 -2.92 -30.25 -0.61
N LYS A 100 -3.23 -29.68 -1.78
CA LYS A 100 -3.35 -28.23 -2.04
C LYS A 100 -4.52 -27.64 -1.25
N THR A 101 -4.25 -27.13 -0.06
CA THR A 101 -5.17 -26.21 0.62
C THR A 101 -5.02 -24.82 0.00
N HIS A 102 -6.04 -24.40 -0.75
CA HIS A 102 -6.20 -23.05 -1.28
C HIS A 102 -6.46 -22.06 -0.14
N THR A 103 -5.44 -21.70 0.63
CA THR A 103 -5.50 -20.53 1.50
C THR A 103 -4.88 -19.34 0.77
N LEU A 104 -5.51 -18.16 0.89
CA LEU A 104 -4.98 -16.91 0.32
C LEU A 104 -3.51 -16.69 0.67
N SER A 105 -3.09 -17.09 1.88
CA SER A 105 -1.70 -17.07 2.32
C SER A 105 -0.75 -17.89 1.45
N PHE A 106 -1.19 -18.98 0.82
CA PHE A 106 -0.37 -19.80 -0.08
C PHE A 106 -0.21 -19.17 -1.46
N ILE A 107 -1.27 -18.53 -2.00
CA ILE A 107 -1.17 -17.70 -3.20
C ILE A 107 -0.21 -16.53 -2.94
N PHE A 108 -0.35 -15.89 -1.78
CA PHE A 108 0.55 -14.81 -1.36
C PHE A 108 1.99 -15.27 -1.18
N ALA A 109 2.24 -16.42 -0.54
CA ALA A 109 3.58 -16.97 -0.34
C ALA A 109 4.25 -17.39 -1.65
N LYS A 110 3.49 -17.99 -2.59
CA LYS A 110 4.00 -18.34 -3.93
C LYS A 110 4.37 -17.10 -4.75
N GLU A 111 3.68 -15.98 -4.52
CA GLU A 111 4.04 -14.69 -5.08
C GLU A 111 5.22 -14.02 -4.34
N MET A 112 5.65 -14.53 -3.16
CA MET A 112 6.83 -14.03 -2.43
C MET A 112 8.15 -14.61 -2.95
N GLU A 113 8.14 -15.78 -3.58
CA GLU A 113 9.35 -16.48 -4.03
C GLU A 113 9.73 -16.18 -5.49
N ALA A 114 8.78 -15.68 -6.30
CA ALA A 114 8.97 -15.44 -7.73
C ALA A 114 9.52 -14.04 -8.10
N ASP A 115 9.50 -13.09 -7.16
CA ASP A 115 9.91 -11.69 -7.38
C ASP A 115 11.29 -11.41 -6.75
N THR A 116 12.33 -12.07 -7.25
CA THR A 116 13.71 -11.58 -7.06
C THR A 116 13.82 -10.30 -7.88
N PRO A 117 13.86 -9.09 -7.27
CA PRO A 117 13.75 -7.86 -8.03
C PRO A 117 14.98 -7.69 -8.91
N MET A 118 14.78 -7.46 -10.22
CA MET A 118 15.87 -7.25 -11.17
C MET A 118 16.59 -5.92 -10.91
N LEU A 119 15.97 -4.95 -10.21
CA LEU A 119 16.60 -3.68 -9.83
C LEU A 119 16.67 -3.46 -8.30
N PRO A 120 17.63 -4.09 -7.59
CA PRO A 120 17.87 -3.83 -6.16
C PRO A 120 18.18 -2.35 -5.86
N GLN A 121 18.69 -1.62 -6.85
CA GLN A 121 18.99 -0.18 -6.76
C GLN A 121 17.71 0.68 -6.61
N LEU A 122 16.63 0.39 -7.33
CA LEU A 122 15.35 1.10 -7.16
C LEU A 122 14.75 0.83 -5.78
N LYS A 123 14.79 -0.43 -5.33
CA LYS A 123 14.30 -0.79 -4.00
C LYS A 123 15.05 -0.03 -2.89
N LYS A 124 16.38 0.10 -3.03
CA LYS A 124 17.23 0.84 -2.08
C LYS A 124 16.98 2.34 -2.13
N LYS A 125 16.98 2.94 -3.34
CA LYS A 125 16.75 4.39 -3.55
C LYS A 125 15.37 4.83 -3.06
N TYR A 126 14.35 4.01 -3.31
CA TYR A 126 12.97 4.33 -2.94
C TYR A 126 12.51 3.71 -1.61
N GLN A 127 13.39 3.00 -0.88
CA GLN A 127 13.09 2.30 0.38
C GLN A 127 11.81 1.46 0.31
N TYR A 128 11.60 0.81 -0.83
CA TYR A 128 10.41 0.00 -1.05
C TYR A 128 10.46 -1.26 -0.19
N SER A 129 9.39 -1.48 0.58
CA SER A 129 9.13 -2.74 1.28
C SER A 129 7.70 -3.16 0.98
N ARG A 130 7.53 -4.37 0.45
CA ARG A 130 6.21 -4.91 0.08
C ARG A 130 5.26 -4.93 1.29
N LEU A 131 5.76 -5.25 2.48
CA LEU A 131 4.98 -5.22 3.73
C LEU A 131 4.52 -3.80 4.09
N LYS A 132 5.40 -2.79 3.92
CA LYS A 132 5.04 -1.39 4.14
C LYS A 132 4.02 -0.91 3.10
N TYR A 133 4.19 -1.31 1.85
CA TYR A 133 3.25 -0.98 0.77
C TYR A 133 1.86 -1.56 1.05
N GLN A 134 1.76 -2.85 1.37
CA GLN A 134 0.50 -3.51 1.70
C GLN A 134 -0.17 -2.85 2.92
N SER A 135 0.59 -2.60 3.98
CA SER A 135 0.08 -1.95 5.19
C SER A 135 -0.49 -0.57 4.88
N ASN A 136 0.27 0.28 4.18
CA ASN A 136 -0.21 1.61 3.81
C ASN A 136 -1.39 1.56 2.83
N SER A 137 -1.44 0.57 1.94
CA SER A 137 -2.51 0.43 0.95
C SER A 137 -3.84 0.08 1.62
N ILE A 138 -3.82 -0.87 2.56
CA ILE A 138 -5.00 -1.24 3.35
C ILE A 138 -5.45 -0.05 4.20
N SER A 139 -4.52 0.63 4.87
CA SER A 139 -4.85 1.82 5.66
C SER A 139 -5.48 2.91 4.81
N PHE A 140 -4.96 3.16 3.62
CA PHE A 140 -5.50 4.14 2.69
C PHE A 140 -6.94 3.78 2.27
N LEU A 141 -7.19 2.53 1.91
CA LEU A 141 -8.54 2.06 1.59
C LEU A 141 -9.49 2.22 2.78
N LEU A 142 -9.04 1.88 3.98
CA LEU A 142 -9.84 2.07 5.20
C LEU A 142 -10.14 3.55 5.44
N THR A 143 -9.18 4.44 5.21
CA THR A 143 -9.39 5.89 5.32
C THR A 143 -10.40 6.39 4.29
N CYS A 144 -10.34 5.94 3.04
CA CYS A 144 -11.36 6.26 2.04
C CYS A 144 -12.74 5.77 2.47
N PHE A 145 -12.82 4.56 3.04
CA PHE A 145 -14.07 4.00 3.56
C PHE A 145 -14.62 4.83 4.71
N PHE A 146 -13.80 5.24 5.67
CA PHE A 146 -14.25 6.09 6.77
C PHE A 146 -14.64 7.50 6.33
N LEU A 147 -13.93 8.11 5.37
CA LEU A 147 -14.33 9.38 4.75
C LEU A 147 -15.69 9.26 4.07
N TYR A 148 -15.95 8.15 3.39
CA TYR A 148 -17.25 7.88 2.78
C TYR A 148 -18.35 7.71 3.83
N LEU A 149 -18.09 6.95 4.91
CA LEU A 149 -19.05 6.80 6.01
C LEU A 149 -19.35 8.14 6.69
N TRP A 150 -18.33 8.97 6.89
CA TRP A 150 -18.50 10.30 7.46
C TRP A 150 -19.42 11.17 6.59
N GLN A 151 -19.26 11.15 5.26
CA GLN A 151 -20.19 11.84 4.36
C GLN A 151 -21.64 11.38 4.52
N GLN A 152 -21.89 10.08 4.71
CA GLN A 152 -23.26 9.57 4.87
C GLN A 152 -23.91 10.05 6.16
N GLN A 153 -23.12 10.25 7.23
CA GLN A 153 -23.61 10.74 8.51
C GLN A 153 -23.92 12.24 8.47
N ASP A 154 -23.06 13.04 7.85
CA ASP A 154 -23.22 14.51 7.78
C ASP A 154 -24.33 14.96 6.82
N LEU A 155 -24.76 14.09 5.88
CA LEU A 155 -25.88 14.39 4.98
C LEU A 155 -27.22 14.60 5.73
N ILE A 156 -27.30 14.12 6.97
CA ILE A 156 -28.51 14.13 7.81
C ILE A 156 -28.59 15.41 8.66
N GLN A 157 -27.49 16.15 8.84
CA GLN A 157 -27.45 17.37 9.65
C GLN A 157 -27.55 18.64 8.79
N ASN A 158 -28.41 19.58 9.20
CA ASN A 158 -28.55 20.92 8.59
C ASN A 158 -27.39 21.84 9.03
N GLY A 159 -26.16 21.52 8.62
CA GLY A 159 -24.97 22.33 8.88
C GLY A 159 -24.67 23.38 7.79
N PHE A 160 -23.61 24.17 7.99
CA PHE A 160 -23.06 25.06 6.97
C PHE A 160 -22.59 24.22 5.75
N TYR A 161 -23.04 24.61 4.55
CA TYR A 161 -22.78 23.88 3.29
C TYR A 161 -21.29 23.52 3.06
N LEU A 162 -20.36 24.34 3.55
CA LEU A 162 -18.92 24.13 3.36
C LEU A 162 -18.39 22.91 4.13
N TYR A 163 -18.91 22.68 5.34
CA TYR A 163 -18.52 21.54 6.18
C TYR A 163 -19.19 20.24 5.72
N GLN A 164 -20.42 20.32 5.22
CA GLN A 164 -21.21 19.17 4.76
C GLN A 164 -20.55 18.39 3.61
N TYR A 165 -19.82 19.07 2.72
CA TYR A 165 -19.14 18.44 1.58
C TYR A 165 -17.65 18.22 1.81
N ALA A 166 -17.11 18.62 2.96
CA ALA A 166 -15.69 18.47 3.27
C ALA A 166 -15.19 17.01 3.14
N PRO A 167 -15.86 15.97 3.67
CA PRO A 167 -15.36 14.61 3.55
C PRO A 167 -15.25 14.15 2.09
N VAL A 168 -16.23 14.48 1.24
CA VAL A 168 -16.20 14.18 -0.21
C VAL A 168 -15.11 14.94 -0.93
N VAL A 169 -14.94 16.24 -0.65
CA VAL A 169 -13.87 17.04 -1.26
C VAL A 169 -12.50 16.47 -0.89
N ILE A 170 -12.29 16.14 0.39
CA ILE A 170 -11.04 15.52 0.87
C ILE A 170 -10.81 14.18 0.17
N LEU A 171 -11.83 13.32 0.10
CA LEU A 171 -11.74 12.02 -0.59
C LEU A 171 -11.39 12.20 -2.07
N ALA A 172 -12.07 13.10 -2.77
CA ALA A 172 -11.83 13.37 -4.19
C ALA A 172 -10.39 13.86 -4.42
N VAL A 173 -9.92 14.81 -3.62
CA VAL A 173 -8.55 15.35 -3.73
C VAL A 173 -7.51 14.26 -3.48
N ILE A 174 -7.68 13.42 -2.45
CA ILE A 174 -6.73 12.35 -2.12
C ILE A 174 -6.67 11.30 -3.24
N VAL A 175 -7.83 10.91 -3.79
CA VAL A 175 -7.91 9.93 -4.88
C VAL A 175 -7.29 10.49 -6.17
N LEU A 176 -7.64 11.71 -6.55
CA LEU A 176 -7.08 12.38 -7.74
C LEU A 176 -5.57 12.57 -7.62
N THR A 177 -5.10 13.03 -6.46
CA THR A 177 -3.68 13.16 -6.14
C THR A 177 -2.96 11.83 -6.38
N ARG A 178 -3.52 10.71 -5.90
CA ARG A 178 -2.92 9.40 -6.09
C ARG A 178 -2.81 9.05 -7.57
N PHE A 179 -3.86 9.24 -8.36
CA PHE A 179 -3.83 8.95 -9.80
C PHE A 179 -2.80 9.79 -10.55
N ILE A 180 -2.76 11.10 -10.27
CA ILE A 180 -1.82 12.03 -10.91
C ILE A 180 -0.38 11.64 -10.54
N CYS A 181 -0.11 11.34 -9.26
CA CYS A 181 1.22 10.94 -8.82
C CYS A 181 1.67 9.61 -9.44
N ILE A 182 0.78 8.62 -9.63
CA ILE A 182 1.14 7.35 -10.29
C ILE A 182 1.70 7.63 -11.69
N ILE A 183 0.95 8.41 -12.49
CA ILE A 183 1.35 8.75 -13.87
C ILE A 183 2.67 9.53 -13.85
N PHE A 184 2.78 10.53 -12.98
CA PHE A 184 3.98 11.35 -12.88
C PHE A 184 5.23 10.54 -12.53
N TYR A 185 5.17 9.68 -11.50
CA TYR A 185 6.31 8.88 -11.08
C TYR A 185 6.66 7.77 -12.08
N GLU A 186 5.68 7.20 -12.78
CA GLU A 186 5.92 6.22 -13.82
C GLU A 186 6.71 6.85 -14.98
N CYS A 187 6.25 8.02 -15.46
CA CYS A 187 6.97 8.80 -16.48
C CYS A 187 8.36 9.23 -16.00
N TYR A 188 8.48 9.72 -14.77
CA TYR A 188 9.76 10.17 -14.20
C TYR A 188 10.78 9.04 -14.09
N ILE A 189 10.37 7.85 -13.61
CA ILE A 189 11.26 6.69 -13.49
C ILE A 189 11.66 6.17 -14.87
N HIS A 190 10.72 6.10 -15.82
CA HIS A 190 11.03 5.73 -17.21
C HIS A 190 12.05 6.68 -17.84
N TYR A 191 11.89 7.98 -17.63
CA TYR A 191 12.85 8.98 -18.10
C TYR A 191 14.22 8.80 -17.42
N SER A 192 14.24 8.67 -16.09
CA SER A 192 15.48 8.49 -15.33
C SER A 192 16.27 7.24 -15.75
N LEU A 193 15.58 6.14 -16.07
CA LEU A 193 16.21 4.91 -16.56
C LEU A 193 16.76 5.06 -17.98
N ARG A 194 16.10 5.84 -18.84
CA ARG A 194 16.54 6.09 -20.22
C ARG A 194 17.83 6.91 -20.29
N PHE A 195 18.05 7.81 -19.34
CA PHE A 195 19.21 8.72 -19.31
C PHE A 195 20.30 8.30 -18.29
N GLY A 196 20.25 7.07 -17.76
CA GLY A 196 21.29 6.55 -16.87
C GLY A 196 21.37 7.23 -15.50
N GLY A 197 20.28 7.83 -15.01
CA GLY A 197 20.23 8.58 -13.74
C GLY A 197 20.06 7.72 -12.48
N VAL A 198 20.42 6.42 -12.54
CA VAL A 198 20.36 5.49 -11.41
C VAL A 198 21.72 4.86 -11.18
#